data_AF-Q9S1Z3-F1
#
_entry.id   AF-Q9S1Z3-F1
#
_cell.length_a   1.000
_cell.length_b   1.000
_cell.length_c   1.000
_cell.angle_alpha   90.00
_cell.angle_beta   90.00
_cell.angle_gamma   90.00
#
_symmetry.space_group_name_H-M   'P 1'
#
loop_
_entity.id
_entity.type
_entity.pdbx_description
1 polymer ?
#
loop_
_entity_poly.entity_id
_entity_poly.type
_entity_poly.pdbx_seq_one_letter_code
_entity_poly.pdbx_strand_id
1 'polypeptide(L)'
;MLLEMDPPGLETIPGAELADRTRPMDDGARQTVNGPSTGSRADGAQSVTWLIGVPFRAQGSRLVWMYYVVDGAGDDLHAVQTAMERAYTAEERRARGDAGAATEPLKIQRILRDAIGRVTLNACQS
;
A
#
# COMPACT_ATOMS: atom_id res chain seq x y z
N MET A 1 14.06 28.07 40.71
CA MET A 1 13.06 28.97 40.12
C MET A 1 12.38 28.22 38.99
N LEU A 2 11.14 27.78 39.21
CA LEU A 2 10.31 27.06 38.25
C LEU A 2 9.31 28.10 37.70
N LEU A 3 9.31 28.38 36.40
CA LEU A 3 8.29 29.25 35.79
C LEU A 3 7.02 28.42 35.58
N GLU A 4 5.99 28.66 36.39
CA GLU A 4 4.61 28.28 36.08
C GLU A 4 4.16 29.09 34.87
N MET A 5 3.71 28.38 33.82
CA MET A 5 3.01 29.00 32.69
C MET A 5 1.52 28.67 32.79
N ASP A 6 0.72 29.71 32.97
CA ASP A 6 -0.74 29.70 32.82
C ASP A 6 -1.12 29.48 31.34
N PRO A 7 -2.08 28.59 31.02
CA PRO A 7 -2.65 28.50 29.68
C PRO A 7 -3.72 29.58 29.43
N PRO A 8 -3.80 30.18 28.23
CA PRO A 8 -4.81 31.20 27.91
C PRO A 8 -6.22 30.59 27.81
N GLY A 9 -7.19 31.38 28.31
CA GLY A 9 -8.59 31.00 28.47
C GLY A 9 -9.35 30.71 27.17
N LEU A 10 -10.25 29.73 27.27
CA LEU A 10 -11.26 29.42 26.27
C LEU A 10 -12.34 30.50 26.29
N GLU A 11 -12.35 31.33 25.25
CA GLU A 11 -13.44 32.25 24.97
C GLU A 11 -14.70 31.49 24.52
N THR A 12 -15.78 31.78 25.23
CA THR A 12 -17.17 31.42 24.96
C THR A 12 -17.61 31.85 23.56
N ILE A 13 -18.20 30.93 22.79
CA ILE A 13 -19.10 31.27 21.67
C ILE A 13 -20.49 30.69 21.96
N PRO A 14 -21.54 31.52 22.06
CA PRO A 14 -22.92 31.08 22.27
C PRO A 14 -23.68 30.90 20.95
N GLY A 15 -24.67 30.01 20.96
CA GLY A 15 -25.83 30.08 20.06
C GLY A 15 -25.85 29.08 18.90
N ALA A 16 -26.42 27.91 19.13
CA ALA A 16 -26.97 27.05 18.07
C ALA A 16 -28.41 26.70 18.44
N GLU A 17 -29.31 27.66 18.25
CA GLU A 17 -30.73 27.41 18.09
C GLU A 17 -31.03 27.57 16.59
N LEU A 18 -31.42 26.49 15.91
CA LEU A 18 -32.59 26.45 15.03
C LEU A 18 -32.75 25.03 14.47
N ALA A 19 -33.59 24.24 15.12
CA ALA A 19 -34.29 23.16 14.46
C ALA A 19 -35.68 23.69 14.12
N ASP A 20 -35.96 23.96 12.85
CA ASP A 20 -37.30 23.69 12.33
C ASP A 20 -37.31 23.42 10.83
N ARG A 21 -38.09 22.42 10.46
CA ARG A 21 -38.27 21.87 9.12
C ARG A 21 -39.37 22.65 8.41
N THR A 22 -39.17 23.04 7.14
CA THR A 22 -40.23 22.91 6.12
C THR A 22 -39.63 22.88 4.69
N ARG A 23 -39.87 21.79 3.95
CA ARG A 23 -39.97 21.74 2.46
C ARG A 23 -41.48 21.64 2.13
N PRO A 24 -42.01 21.81 0.89
CA PRO A 24 -41.40 21.84 -0.46
C PRO A 24 -41.95 23.03 -1.33
N MET A 25 -41.54 23.33 -2.57
CA MET A 25 -41.84 22.70 -3.88
C MET A 25 -41.13 23.55 -4.95
N ASP A 26 -40.40 22.91 -5.88
CA ASP A 26 -40.69 22.88 -7.33
C ASP A 26 -40.36 24.18 -8.10
N ASP A 27 -39.31 24.12 -8.91
CA ASP A 27 -39.42 24.56 -10.30
C ASP A 27 -38.30 23.95 -11.16
N GLY A 28 -38.67 23.50 -12.34
CA GLY A 28 -37.80 22.76 -13.25
C GLY A 28 -36.80 23.66 -13.98
N ALA A 29 -35.53 23.28 -13.97
CA ALA A 29 -34.61 23.68 -15.02
C ALA A 29 -33.52 22.63 -15.22
N ARG A 30 -33.54 21.99 -16.39
CA ARG A 30 -32.40 21.28 -16.94
C ARG A 30 -31.27 22.31 -17.14
N GLN A 31 -30.16 22.16 -16.42
CA GLN A 31 -28.90 22.72 -16.88
C GLN A 31 -27.76 21.78 -16.55
N THR A 32 -27.33 21.08 -17.61
CA THR A 32 -26.02 20.47 -17.75
C THR A 32 -24.96 21.53 -17.54
N VAL A 33 -24.26 21.48 -16.42
CA VAL A 33 -22.93 22.05 -16.30
C VAL A 33 -22.03 20.89 -15.89
N ASN A 34 -21.25 20.41 -16.85
CA ASN A 34 -20.00 19.71 -16.57
C ASN A 34 -19.13 20.68 -15.78
N GLY A 35 -19.32 20.73 -14.47
CA GLY A 35 -18.28 21.23 -13.59
C GLY A 35 -17.05 20.36 -13.83
N PRO A 36 -15.82 20.91 -13.76
CA PRO A 36 -14.67 20.03 -13.69
C PRO A 36 -14.95 19.14 -12.49
N SER A 37 -15.18 17.85 -12.75
CA SER A 37 -14.94 16.85 -11.73
C SER A 37 -13.51 17.12 -11.34
N THR A 38 -13.33 17.83 -10.22
CA THR A 38 -12.33 17.46 -9.25
C THR A 38 -12.66 16.01 -8.96
N GLY A 39 -12.19 15.13 -9.87
CA GLY A 39 -11.79 13.80 -9.52
C GLY A 39 -10.91 14.07 -8.33
N SER A 40 -11.50 13.89 -7.15
CA SER A 40 -10.78 13.48 -5.99
C SER A 40 -9.97 12.32 -6.52
N ARG A 41 -8.75 12.65 -6.97
CA ARG A 41 -7.71 11.69 -7.18
C ARG A 41 -7.63 11.15 -5.78
N ALA A 42 -8.33 10.03 -5.57
CA ALA A 42 -8.15 9.24 -4.39
C ALA A 42 -6.65 9.32 -4.17
N ASP A 43 -6.25 9.71 -2.97
CA ASP A 43 -4.89 9.51 -2.50
C ASP A 43 -4.73 7.99 -2.42
N GLY A 44 -4.75 7.38 -3.61
CA GLY A 44 -4.82 5.98 -3.87
C GLY A 44 -3.39 5.62 -3.68
N ALA A 45 -3.09 5.12 -2.48
CA ALA A 45 -1.83 4.50 -2.14
C ALA A 45 -1.31 3.84 -3.42
N GLN A 46 -0.29 4.44 -4.03
CA GLN A 46 0.15 4.04 -5.35
C GLN A 46 0.47 2.55 -5.23
N SER A 47 -0.31 1.71 -5.89
CA SER A 47 -0.15 0.27 -5.84
C SER A 47 1.28 -0.04 -6.29
N VAL A 48 2.13 -0.44 -5.35
CA VAL A 48 3.55 -0.69 -5.59
C VAL A 48 3.73 -2.12 -6.04
N THR A 49 4.61 -2.34 -7.02
CA THR A 49 5.06 -3.69 -7.39
C THR A 49 6.36 -4.01 -6.66
N TRP A 50 6.44 -5.22 -6.13
CA TRP A 50 7.58 -5.72 -5.38
C TRP A 50 8.17 -6.97 -6.03
N LEU A 51 9.48 -7.14 -5.87
CA LEU A 51 10.25 -8.32 -6.25
C LEU A 51 10.81 -8.95 -4.97
N ILE A 52 10.31 -10.15 -4.64
CA ILE A 52 10.72 -10.89 -3.45
C ILE A 52 11.54 -12.11 -3.87
N GLY A 53 12.81 -12.12 -3.52
CA GLY A 53 13.69 -13.28 -3.68
C GLY A 53 13.63 -14.18 -2.45
N VAL A 54 13.15 -15.40 -2.63
CA VAL A 54 13.08 -16.44 -1.60
C VAL A 54 14.22 -17.45 -1.85
N PRO A 55 15.11 -17.67 -0.87
CA PRO A 55 16.22 -18.59 -1.02
C PRO A 55 15.82 -20.02 -0.65
N PHE A 56 16.29 -20.97 -1.46
CA PHE A 56 16.12 -22.41 -1.28
C PHE A 56 17.47 -23.12 -1.39
N ARG A 57 17.62 -24.24 -0.70
CA ARG A 57 18.77 -25.14 -0.86
C ARG A 57 18.36 -26.35 -1.69
N ALA A 58 18.95 -26.44 -2.87
CA ALA A 58 18.88 -27.63 -3.71
C ALA A 58 19.86 -28.70 -3.23
N GLN A 59 19.81 -29.88 -3.84
CA GLN A 59 20.75 -30.97 -3.57
C GLN A 59 22.21 -30.49 -3.70
N GLY A 60 23.09 -30.99 -2.83
CA GLY A 60 24.49 -30.58 -2.79
C GLY A 60 24.73 -29.17 -2.22
N SER A 61 23.81 -28.67 -1.38
CA SER A 61 23.91 -27.37 -0.68
C SER A 61 23.96 -26.14 -1.59
N ARG A 62 23.53 -26.26 -2.84
CA ARG A 62 23.48 -25.14 -3.78
C ARG A 62 22.33 -24.20 -3.40
N LEU A 63 22.66 -22.94 -3.17
CA LEU A 63 21.69 -21.86 -2.97
C LEU A 63 21.03 -21.49 -4.30
N VAL A 64 19.70 -21.50 -4.34
CA VAL A 64 18.87 -21.08 -5.47
C VAL A 64 17.92 -20.00 -5.00
N TRP A 65 17.79 -18.93 -5.78
CA TRP A 65 16.83 -17.86 -5.53
C TRP A 65 15.64 -18.01 -6.47
N MET A 66 14.44 -18.11 -5.93
CA MET A 66 13.20 -17.95 -6.70
C MET A 66 12.67 -16.56 -6.45
N TYR A 67 12.33 -15.84 -7.53
CA TYR A 67 11.86 -14.47 -7.45
C TYR A 67 10.37 -14.41 -7.77
N TYR A 68 9.61 -13.76 -6.89
CA TYR A 68 8.18 -13.56 -7.01
C TYR A 68 7.88 -12.09 -7.22
N VAL A 69 7.15 -11.77 -8.28
CA VAL A 69 6.60 -10.43 -8.50
C VAL A 69 5.26 -10.34 -7.80
N VAL A 70 5.11 -9.35 -6.92
CA VAL A 70 3.89 -9.08 -6.18
C VAL A 70 3.42 -7.68 -6.54
N ASP A 71 2.34 -7.63 -7.32
CA ASP A 71 1.68 -6.38 -7.69
C ASP A 71 0.67 -5.96 -6.62
N GLY A 72 0.59 -4.65 -6.36
CA GLY A 72 -0.47 -4.08 -5.52
C GLY A 72 -0.27 -4.19 -4.01
N ALA A 73 0.91 -4.62 -3.54
CA ALA A 73 1.21 -4.62 -2.11
C ALA A 73 1.53 -3.19 -1.64
N GLY A 74 0.82 -2.71 -0.62
CA GLY A 74 0.99 -1.37 -0.07
C GLY A 74 2.32 -1.16 0.66
N ASP A 75 2.91 -2.24 1.17
CA ASP A 75 4.16 -2.27 1.92
C ASP A 75 4.93 -3.58 1.66
N ASP A 76 6.17 -3.62 2.17
CA ASP A 76 7.08 -4.76 2.01
C ASP A 76 6.62 -6.01 2.77
N LEU A 77 6.05 -5.85 3.97
CA LEU A 77 5.54 -6.95 4.78
C LEU A 77 4.43 -7.73 4.04
N HIS A 78 3.47 -7.01 3.47
CA HIS A 78 2.40 -7.60 2.65
C HIS A 78 3.00 -8.33 1.45
N ALA A 79 3.94 -7.70 0.73
CA ALA A 79 4.59 -8.31 -0.42
C ALA A 79 5.32 -9.61 -0.05
N VAL A 80 6.05 -9.59 1.06
CA VAL A 80 6.75 -10.77 1.60
C VAL A 80 5.75 -11.87 1.95
N GLN A 81 4.66 -11.55 2.65
CA GLN A 81 3.64 -12.54 3.00
C GLN A 81 3.06 -13.21 1.75
N THR A 82 2.63 -12.42 0.76
CA THR A 82 2.09 -12.95 -0.50
C THR A 82 3.11 -13.80 -1.25
N ALA A 83 4.37 -13.38 -1.31
CA ALA A 83 5.43 -14.15 -1.95
C ALA A 83 5.70 -15.48 -1.22
N MET A 84 5.72 -15.47 0.11
CA MET A 84 5.93 -16.68 0.91
C MET A 84 4.77 -17.66 0.77
N GLU A 85 3.52 -17.18 0.82
CA GLU A 85 2.35 -18.03 0.58
C GLU A 85 2.42 -18.73 -0.78
N ARG A 86 2.80 -18.00 -1.84
CA ARG A 86 3.03 -18.57 -3.19
C ARG A 86 4.18 -19.57 -3.19
N ALA A 87 5.30 -19.21 -2.58
CA ALA A 87 6.51 -20.03 -2.56
C ALA A 87 6.33 -21.38 -1.85
N TYR A 88 5.37 -21.50 -0.94
CA TYR A 88 5.07 -22.75 -0.23
C TYR A 88 3.82 -23.48 -0.72
N THR A 89 3.25 -23.07 -1.86
CA THR A 89 2.23 -23.87 -2.54
C THR A 89 2.78 -25.24 -2.96
N ALA A 90 1.89 -26.22 -3.14
CA ALA A 90 2.26 -27.58 -3.55
C ALA A 90 2.88 -27.61 -4.96
N GLU A 91 2.38 -26.76 -5.86
CA GLU A 91 2.86 -26.62 -7.24
C GLU A 91 4.32 -26.13 -7.26
N GLU A 92 4.61 -25.01 -6.58
CA GLU A 92 5.95 -24.45 -6.51
C GLU A 92 6.94 -25.39 -5.81
N ARG A 93 6.46 -26.16 -4.82
CA ARG A 93 7.29 -27.18 -4.14
C ARG A 93 7.69 -28.30 -5.08
N ARG A 94 6.75 -28.76 -5.90
CA ARG A 94 7.01 -29.76 -6.91
C ARG A 94 7.95 -29.22 -8.00
N ALA A 95 7.75 -27.99 -8.44
CA ALA A 95 8.57 -27.34 -9.47
C ALA A 95 10.04 -27.20 -9.05
N ARG A 96 10.33 -26.95 -7.77
CA ARG A 96 11.70 -26.87 -7.23
C ARG A 96 12.31 -28.21 -6.83
N GLY A 97 11.60 -29.33 -7.02
CA GLY A 97 12.10 -30.68 -6.69
C GLY A 97 12.40 -30.88 -5.21
N ASP A 98 11.49 -30.42 -4.33
CA ASP A 98 11.61 -30.51 -2.87
C ASP A 98 12.84 -29.81 -2.26
N ALA A 99 13.44 -28.85 -2.98
CA ALA A 99 14.44 -27.96 -2.41
C ALA A 99 13.90 -27.31 -1.13
N GLY A 100 14.68 -27.44 -0.05
CA GLY A 100 14.32 -26.99 1.29
C GLY A 100 14.52 -25.49 1.46
N ALA A 101 13.92 -24.93 2.51
CA ALA A 101 14.14 -23.54 2.89
C ALA A 101 15.63 -23.29 3.19
N ALA A 102 16.14 -22.14 2.77
CA ALA A 102 17.47 -21.68 3.15
C ALA A 102 17.40 -20.72 4.36
N THR A 103 18.54 -20.45 4.99
CA THR A 103 18.65 -19.57 6.17
C THR A 103 18.95 -18.11 5.80
N GLU A 104 19.26 -17.88 4.53
CA GLU A 104 19.62 -16.60 3.94
C GLU A 104 18.43 -15.64 4.01
N PRO A 105 18.66 -14.34 4.24
CA PRO A 105 17.58 -13.37 4.33
C PRO A 105 16.85 -13.23 2.99
N LEU A 106 15.57 -12.89 3.03
CA LEU A 106 14.83 -12.58 1.81
C LEU A 106 15.44 -11.36 1.10
N LYS A 107 15.40 -11.36 -0.23
CA LYS A 107 15.71 -10.16 -1.02
C LYS A 107 14.42 -9.41 -1.25
N ILE A 108 14.32 -8.19 -0.74
CA ILE A 108 13.13 -7.35 -0.86
C ILE A 108 13.49 -6.13 -1.69
N GLN A 109 12.88 -6.03 -2.88
CA GLN A 109 13.14 -4.93 -3.79
C GLN A 109 11.83 -4.36 -4.31
N ARG A 110 11.74 -3.03 -4.34
CA ARG A 110 10.64 -2.33 -4.97
C ARG A 110 10.91 -2.20 -6.46
N ILE A 111 9.95 -2.61 -7.27
CA ILE A 111 9.96 -2.38 -8.72
C ILE A 111 9.36 -0.99 -8.96
N LEU A 112 10.16 -0.10 -9.50
CA LEU A 112 9.73 1.23 -9.91
C LEU A 112 9.65 1.27 -11.43
N ARG A 113 8.55 1.84 -11.93
CA ARG A 113 8.36 2.06 -13.36
C ARG A 113 8.13 3.55 -13.61
N ASP A 114 8.94 4.14 -14.48
CA ASP A 114 8.77 5.53 -14.86
C ASP A 114 7.67 5.70 -15.94
N ALA A 115 7.37 6.96 -16.28
CA ALA A 115 6.33 7.31 -17.25
C ALA A 115 6.61 6.85 -18.69
N ILE A 116 7.86 6.54 -19.03
CA ILE A 116 8.26 5.99 -20.34
C ILE A 116 8.45 4.47 -20.29
N GLY A 117 8.15 3.84 -19.15
CA GLY A 117 8.13 2.41 -18.95
C GLY A 117 9.46 1.78 -18.54
N ARG A 118 10.51 2.55 -18.23
CA ARG A 118 11.77 2.00 -17.70
C ARG A 118 11.55 1.45 -16.31
N VAL A 119 12.14 0.29 -16.06
CA VAL A 119 12.05 -0.41 -14.78
C VAL A 119 13.36 -0.25 -14.02
N THR A 120 13.26 0.17 -12.76
CA THR A 120 14.39 0.21 -11.82
C THR A 120 14.06 -0.57 -10.56
N LEU A 121 15.09 -1.12 -9.91
CA LEU A 121 14.99 -1.85 -8.66
C LEU A 121 15.53 -0.97 -7.55
N ASN A 122 14.73 -0.76 -6.52
CA ASN A 122 15.14 -0.08 -5.30
C ASN A 122 15.17 -1.10 -4.16
N ALA A 123 16.34 -1.34 -3.58
CA ALA A 123 16.46 -2.24 -2.44
C ALA A 123 15.89 -1.56 -1.19
N CYS A 124 14.91 -2.20 -0.54
CA CYS A 124 14.61 -1.83 0.84
C CYS A 124 15.78 -2.35 1.68
N GLN A 125 16.58 -1.44 2.26
CA GLN A 125 17.56 -1.81 3.26
C GLN A 125 16.80 -2.10 4.55
N SER A 126 16.77 -3.38 4.95
CA SER A 126 16.33 -3.83 6.27
C SER A 126 17.49 -3.82 7.24
#